data_AF-A0A5A4U8G0-F1
#
_entry.id   AF-A0A5A4U8G0-F1
#
_cell.length_a   1.000
_cell.length_b   1.000
_cell.length_c   1.000
_cell.angle_alpha   90.00
_cell.angle_beta   90.00
_cell.angle_gamma   90.00
#
_symmetry.space_group_name_H-M   'P 1'
#
loop_
_entity.id
_entity.type
_entity.pdbx_description
1 polymer ?
#
loop_
_entity_poly.entity_id
_entity_poly.type
_entity_poly.pdbx_seq_one_letter_code
_entity_poly.pdbx_strand_id
1 'polypeptide(L)'
;MFTALEVVTTVVVGLMVGVEFSVAFVMNPILNALPEDSAQRGHAHGGRMLGTVMPFWYIGSLVLAALWAVTGWHHHGTGLVVTAAALLMLSVIMSILLLVPINNRNKTWTPETRPADWKQQLNRWERLHYVRVAIIIAAFALLAAALT
;
A
#
# COMPACT_ATOMS: atom_id res chain seq x y z
N MET A 1 0.22 11.81 26.26
CA MET A 1 1.14 11.38 25.19
C MET A 1 0.58 10.19 24.41
N PHE A 2 -0.05 9.22 25.07
CA PHE A 2 -0.71 8.09 24.41
C PHE A 2 -1.70 8.52 23.32
N THR A 3 -2.69 9.37 23.63
CA THR A 3 -3.66 9.90 22.65
C THR A 3 -3.02 10.58 21.42
N ALA A 4 -1.88 11.26 21.59
CA ALA A 4 -1.18 11.86 20.46
C ALA A 4 -0.59 10.78 19.53
N LEU A 5 -0.05 9.68 20.09
CA LEU A 5 0.41 8.54 19.31
C LEU A 5 -0.74 7.89 18.53
N GLU A 6 -1.90 7.69 19.14
CA GLU A 6 -3.08 7.08 18.49
C GLU A 6 -3.55 7.92 17.30
N VAL A 7 -3.70 9.24 17.51
CA VAL A 7 -4.11 10.19 16.47
C VAL A 7 -3.07 10.25 15.35
N VAL A 8 -1.79 10.42 15.68
CA VAL A 8 -0.71 10.48 14.68
C VAL A 8 -0.64 9.18 13.88
N THR A 9 -0.73 8.02 14.53
CA THR A 9 -0.75 6.72 13.88
C THR A 9 -1.91 6.62 12.90
N THR A 10 -3.12 6.97 13.35
CA THR A 10 -4.34 6.91 12.53
C THR A 10 -4.26 7.84 11.33
N VAL A 11 -3.77 9.07 11.49
CA VAL A 11 -3.61 10.04 10.40
C VAL A 11 -2.57 9.56 9.39
N VAL A 12 -1.40 9.11 9.85
CA VAL A 12 -0.32 8.62 8.96
C VAL A 12 -0.77 7.39 8.17
N VAL A 13 -1.40 6.41 8.84
CA VAL A 13 -1.92 5.22 8.17
C VAL A 13 -3.05 5.59 7.21
N GLY A 14 -3.96 6.49 7.58
CA GLY A 14 -5.07 6.93 6.74
C GLY A 14 -4.58 7.60 5.45
N LEU A 15 -3.57 8.47 5.54
CA LEU A 15 -2.95 9.08 4.36
C LEU A 15 -2.25 8.04 3.47
N MET A 16 -1.56 7.06 4.06
CA MET A 16 -0.95 5.94 3.31
C MET A 16 -2.01 5.15 2.53
N VAL A 17 -3.11 4.79 3.20
CA VAL A 17 -4.23 4.07 2.59
C VAL A 17 -4.88 4.91 1.49
N GLY A 18 -5.03 6.22 1.70
CA GLY A 18 -5.56 7.15 0.70
C GLY A 18 -4.73 7.18 -0.58
N VAL A 19 -3.40 7.19 -0.47
CA VAL A 19 -2.50 7.10 -1.64
C VAL A 19 -2.70 5.78 -2.38
N GLU A 20 -2.70 4.65 -1.68
CA GLU A 20 -2.86 3.32 -2.31
C GLU A 20 -4.24 3.11 -2.93
N PHE A 21 -5.28 3.66 -2.30
CA PHE A 21 -6.64 3.70 -2.83
C PHE A 21 -6.69 4.51 -4.13
N SER A 22 -6.10 5.72 -4.14
CA SER A 22 -6.01 6.56 -5.33
C SER A 22 -5.28 5.85 -6.48
N VAL A 23 -4.21 5.12 -6.19
CA VAL A 23 -3.51 4.31 -7.19
C VAL A 23 -4.46 3.29 -7.82
N ALA A 24 -5.20 2.53 -7.01
CA ALA A 24 -6.08 1.48 -7.50
C ALA A 24 -7.29 2.02 -8.28
N PHE A 25 -7.97 3.04 -7.77
CA PHE A 25 -9.29 3.47 -8.25
C PHE A 25 -9.27 4.73 -9.12
N VAL A 26 -8.15 5.46 -9.17
CA VAL A 26 -8.02 6.70 -9.95
C VAL A 26 -6.88 6.59 -10.95
N MET A 27 -5.66 6.33 -10.48
CA MET A 27 -4.49 6.34 -11.35
C MET A 27 -4.50 5.17 -12.34
N ASN A 28 -4.73 3.93 -11.90
CA ASN A 28 -4.76 2.78 -12.79
C ASN A 28 -5.83 2.92 -13.89
N PRO A 29 -7.10 3.29 -13.59
CA PRO A 29 -8.10 3.55 -14.63
C PRO A 29 -7.69 4.64 -15.63
N ILE A 30 -7.12 5.76 -15.16
CA ILE A 30 -6.64 6.84 -16.03
C ILE A 30 -5.53 6.31 -16.95
N LEU A 31 -4.52 5.63 -16.40
CA LEU A 31 -3.39 5.12 -17.17
C LEU A 31 -3.81 4.07 -18.18
N ASN A 32 -4.74 3.18 -17.82
CA ASN A 32 -5.24 2.12 -18.69
C ASN A 32 -6.13 2.63 -19.84
N ALA A 33 -6.68 3.84 -19.72
CA ALA A 33 -7.43 4.49 -20.80
C ALA A 33 -6.52 5.19 -21.84
N LEU A 34 -5.22 5.32 -21.57
CA LEU A 34 -4.27 5.95 -22.50
C LEU A 34 -3.84 4.99 -23.63
N PRO A 35 -3.32 5.52 -24.75
CA PRO A 35 -2.64 4.71 -25.75
C PRO A 35 -1.55 3.83 -25.13
N GLU A 36 -1.36 2.64 -25.69
CA GLU A 36 -0.59 1.55 -25.09
C GLU A 36 0.83 1.94 -24.62
N ASP A 37 1.53 2.74 -25.42
CA ASP A 37 2.90 3.18 -25.08
C ASP A 37 2.91 4.27 -24.01
N SER A 38 1.88 5.14 -24.01
CA SER A 38 1.69 6.17 -22.97
C SER A 38 1.33 5.53 -21.63
N ALA A 39 0.44 4.55 -21.63
CA ALA A 39 0.08 3.77 -20.45
C ALA A 39 1.31 3.09 -19.84
N GLN A 40 2.11 2.41 -20.68
CA GLN A 40 3.34 1.73 -20.26
C GLN A 40 4.35 2.69 -19.63
N ARG A 41 4.63 3.83 -20.29
CA ARG A 41 5.54 4.85 -19.75
C ARG A 41 5.03 5.46 -18.45
N GLY A 42 3.72 5.69 -18.35
CA GLY A 42 3.06 6.19 -17.14
C GLY A 42 3.23 5.23 -15.96
N HIS A 43 2.92 3.94 -16.16
CA HIS A 43 3.11 2.89 -15.16
C HIS A 43 4.59 2.77 -14.73
N ALA A 44 5.53 2.82 -15.66
CA ALA A 44 6.97 2.75 -15.36
C ALA A 44 7.46 3.96 -14.54
N HIS A 45 7.03 5.18 -14.91
CA HIS A 45 7.38 6.40 -14.17
C HIS A 45 6.73 6.44 -12.79
N GLY A 46 5.43 6.15 -12.71
CA GLY A 46 4.70 6.05 -11.44
C GLY A 46 5.33 5.04 -10.50
N GLY A 47 5.72 3.87 -11.02
CA GLY A 47 6.44 2.84 -10.26
C GLY A 47 7.80 3.30 -9.70
N ARG A 48 8.55 4.15 -10.41
CA ARG A 48 9.81 4.74 -9.92
C ARG A 48 9.58 5.75 -8.79
N MET A 49 8.61 6.64 -8.96
CA MET A 49 8.28 7.65 -7.96
C MET A 49 7.70 7.01 -6.68
N LEU A 50 6.62 6.25 -6.82
CA LEU A 50 5.95 5.61 -5.69
C LEU A 50 6.85 4.55 -5.04
N GLY A 51 7.61 3.79 -5.84
CA GLY A 51 8.52 2.76 -5.30
C GLY A 51 9.63 3.31 -4.40
N THR A 52 9.98 4.59 -4.51
CA THR A 52 10.96 5.25 -3.65
C THR A 52 10.34 5.73 -2.34
N VAL A 53 9.11 6.25 -2.40
CA VAL A 53 8.45 6.90 -1.25
C VAL A 53 7.68 5.90 -0.38
N MET A 54 7.00 4.94 -1.00
CA MET A 54 6.06 4.05 -0.31
C MET A 54 6.68 3.16 0.78
N PRO A 55 7.92 2.64 0.67
CA PRO A 55 8.52 1.85 1.76
C PRO A 55 8.56 2.60 3.10
N PHE A 56 8.85 3.91 3.08
CA PHE A 56 8.88 4.73 4.29
C PHE A 56 7.49 4.87 4.92
N TRP A 57 6.45 5.05 4.10
CA TRP A 57 5.07 5.11 4.56
C TRP A 57 4.61 3.79 5.20
N TYR A 58 4.93 2.66 4.59
CA TYR A 58 4.58 1.34 5.12
C TYR A 58 5.32 0.99 6.41
N ILE A 59 6.64 1.19 6.43
CA ILE A 59 7.46 0.90 7.61
C ILE A 59 7.08 1.84 8.74
N GLY A 60 6.92 3.15 8.47
CA GLY A 60 6.47 4.13 9.44
C GLY A 60 5.10 3.78 10.03
N SER A 61 4.13 3.42 9.19
CA SER A 61 2.80 2.97 9.62
C SER A 61 2.86 1.74 10.52
N LEU A 62 3.66 0.74 10.14
CA LEU A 62 3.80 -0.49 10.91
C LEU A 62 4.48 -0.25 12.26
N VAL A 63 5.55 0.56 12.29
CA VAL A 63 6.24 0.93 13.53
C VAL A 63 5.31 1.69 14.46
N LEU A 64 4.56 2.67 13.95
CA LEU A 64 3.59 3.42 14.75
C LEU A 64 2.49 2.53 15.33
N ALA A 65 1.92 1.63 14.52
CA ALA A 65 0.92 0.66 14.98
C ALA A 65 1.48 -0.30 16.04
N ALA A 66 2.72 -0.77 15.87
CA ALA A 66 3.38 -1.63 16.85
C ALA A 66 3.67 -0.90 18.17
N LEU A 67 4.13 0.35 18.11
CA LEU A 67 4.34 1.19 19.29
C LEU A 67 3.03 1.44 20.03
N TRP A 68 1.93 1.71 19.30
CA TRP A 68 0.60 1.83 19.91
C TRP A 68 0.18 0.53 20.59
N ALA A 69 0.31 -0.63 19.93
CA ALA A 69 -0.03 -1.92 20.53
C ALA A 69 0.74 -2.21 21.82
N VAL A 70 2.06 -1.92 21.85
CA VAL A 70 2.92 -2.16 23.02
C VAL A 70 2.62 -1.20 24.16
N THR A 71 2.50 0.09 23.86
CA THR A 71 2.23 1.12 24.89
C THR A 71 0.79 1.06 25.42
N GLY A 72 -0.13 0.58 24.59
CA GLY A 72 -1.56 0.45 24.87
C GLY A 72 -1.98 -0.91 25.39
N TRP A 73 -1.05 -1.77 25.83
CA TRP A 73 -1.32 -3.20 26.07
C TRP A 73 -2.47 -3.49 27.05
N HIS A 74 -2.74 -2.58 27.99
CA HIS A 74 -3.76 -2.74 29.03
C HIS A 74 -5.04 -1.92 28.75
N HIS A 75 -5.13 -1.27 27.59
CA HIS A 75 -6.29 -0.47 27.21
C HIS A 75 -7.37 -1.31 26.51
N HIS A 76 -8.61 -0.87 26.62
CA HIS A 76 -9.68 -1.42 25.78
C HIS A 76 -9.35 -1.08 24.32
N GLY A 77 -9.38 -2.07 23.42
CA GLY A 77 -9.06 -1.88 21.99
C GLY A 77 -7.71 -2.44 21.51
N THR A 78 -6.81 -2.89 22.41
CA THR A 78 -5.49 -3.45 22.03
C THR A 78 -5.58 -4.58 21.01
N GLY A 79 -6.59 -5.45 21.12
CA GLY A 79 -6.80 -6.54 20.16
C GLY A 79 -7.03 -6.06 18.72
N LEU A 80 -7.72 -4.92 18.54
CA LEU A 80 -7.93 -4.29 17.23
C LEU A 80 -6.61 -3.73 16.70
N VAL A 81 -5.83 -3.05 17.53
CA VAL A 81 -4.53 -2.47 17.15
C VAL A 81 -3.52 -3.57 16.76
N VAL A 82 -3.45 -4.65 17.52
CA VAL A 82 -2.59 -5.82 17.21
C VAL A 82 -3.02 -6.45 15.88
N THR A 83 -4.32 -6.62 15.66
CA THR A 83 -4.85 -7.17 14.40
C THR A 83 -4.54 -6.23 13.23
N ALA A 84 -4.69 -4.91 13.40
CA ALA A 84 -4.32 -3.93 12.40
C ALA A 84 -2.83 -3.97 12.05
N ALA A 85 -1.95 -4.05 13.06
CA ALA A 85 -0.51 -4.19 12.85
C ALA A 85 -0.16 -5.48 12.08
N ALA A 86 -0.84 -6.59 12.39
CA ALA A 86 -0.68 -7.85 11.66
C ALA A 86 -1.13 -7.73 10.19
N LEU A 87 -2.24 -7.04 9.90
CA LEU A 87 -2.69 -6.77 8.53
C LEU A 87 -1.72 -5.85 7.77
N LEU A 88 -1.18 -4.82 8.41
CA LEU A 88 -0.14 -3.98 7.82
C LEU A 88 1.12 -4.79 7.49
N MET A 89 1.55 -5.67 8.41
CA MET A 89 2.67 -6.58 8.17
C MET A 89 2.40 -7.54 7.01
N LEU A 90 1.21 -8.13 6.94
CA LEU A 90 0.79 -8.96 5.82
C LEU A 90 0.86 -8.18 4.49
N SER A 91 0.39 -6.93 4.46
CA SER A 91 0.48 -6.07 3.28
C SER A 91 1.92 -5.79 2.84
N VAL A 92 2.85 -5.61 3.79
CA VAL A 92 4.29 -5.46 3.50
C VAL A 92 4.85 -6.74 2.89
N ILE A 93 4.54 -7.90 3.47
CA ILE A 93 4.99 -9.21 2.97
C ILE A 93 4.46 -9.45 1.55
N MET A 94 3.16 -9.23 1.32
CA MET A 94 2.56 -9.32 -0.01
C MET A 94 3.26 -8.41 -1.02
N SER A 95 3.60 -7.19 -0.61
CA SER A 95 4.32 -6.25 -1.48
C SER A 95 5.68 -6.80 -1.90
N ILE A 96 6.52 -7.18 -0.94
CA ILE A 96 7.88 -7.65 -1.20
C ILE A 96 7.89 -8.93 -2.05
N LEU A 97 7.00 -9.88 -1.75
CA LEU A 97 6.98 -11.18 -2.41
C LEU A 97 6.27 -11.15 -3.77
N LEU A 98 5.25 -10.33 -3.95
CA LEU A 98 4.34 -10.43 -5.09
C LEU A 98 4.32 -9.20 -5.99
N LEU A 99 4.27 -7.98 -5.41
CA LEU A 99 4.11 -6.73 -6.18
C LEU A 99 5.45 -6.11 -6.60
N VAL A 100 6.41 -6.00 -5.68
CA VAL A 100 7.73 -5.41 -5.92
C VAL A 100 8.50 -6.10 -7.05
N PRO A 101 8.49 -7.45 -7.18
CA PRO A 101 9.16 -8.11 -8.30
C PRO A 101 8.61 -7.69 -9.66
N ILE A 102 7.28 -7.51 -9.78
CA ILE A 102 6.64 -7.04 -11.02
C ILE A 102 6.99 -5.58 -11.27
N ASN A 103 6.92 -4.73 -10.24
CA ASN A 103 7.28 -3.32 -10.34
C ASN A 103 8.74 -3.12 -10.78
N ASN A 104 9.66 -3.92 -10.27
CA ASN A 104 11.08 -3.82 -10.63
C ASN A 104 11.33 -4.15 -12.12
N ARG A 105 10.55 -5.08 -12.70
CA ARG A 105 10.57 -5.33 -14.14
C ARG A 105 9.92 -4.18 -14.92
N ASN A 106 8.73 -3.75 -14.50
CA ASN A 106 7.98 -2.70 -15.19
C ASN A 106 8.76 -1.37 -15.26
N LYS A 107 9.54 -1.03 -14.23
CA LYS A 107 10.40 0.17 -14.20
C LYS A 107 11.45 0.21 -15.31
N THR A 108 11.85 -0.93 -15.87
CA THR A 108 12.90 -1.02 -16.90
C THR A 108 12.35 -1.14 -18.31
N TRP A 109 11.06 -1.42 -18.46
CA TRP A 109 10.45 -1.59 -19.78
C TRP A 109 10.34 -0.27 -20.54
N THR A 110 10.46 -0.36 -21.86
CA THR A 110 10.10 0.67 -22.84
C THR A 110 9.14 0.06 -23.87
N PRO A 111 8.47 0.87 -24.72
CA PRO A 111 7.62 0.34 -25.78
C PRO A 111 8.33 -0.68 -26.69
N GLU A 112 9.63 -0.51 -26.89
CA GLU A 112 10.48 -1.32 -27.77
C GLU A 112 11.04 -2.58 -27.08
N THR A 113 11.12 -2.58 -25.74
CA THR A 113 11.84 -3.63 -24.97
C THR A 113 10.94 -4.47 -24.06
N ARG A 114 9.66 -4.10 -23.92
CA ARG A 114 8.71 -4.83 -23.08
C ARG A 114 8.49 -6.27 -23.58
N PRO A 115 8.36 -7.26 -22.68
CA PRO A 115 8.08 -8.63 -23.07
C PRO A 115 6.64 -8.78 -23.59
N ALA A 116 6.37 -9.80 -24.40
CA ALA A 116 5.04 -10.02 -24.99
C ALA A 116 3.92 -10.20 -23.94
N ASP A 117 4.25 -10.71 -22.75
CA ASP A 117 3.31 -10.96 -21.65
C ASP A 117 3.16 -9.77 -20.68
N TRP A 118 3.72 -8.60 -20.99
CA TRP A 118 3.76 -7.45 -20.08
C TRP A 118 2.37 -7.06 -19.54
N LYS A 119 1.32 -7.08 -20.38
CA LYS A 119 -0.08 -6.81 -19.96
C LYS A 119 -0.58 -7.83 -18.94
N GLN A 120 -0.24 -9.11 -19.10
CA GLN A 120 -0.63 -10.15 -18.16
C GLN A 120 0.04 -9.93 -16.80
N GLN A 121 1.31 -9.51 -16.80
CA GLN A 121 2.03 -9.16 -15.57
C GLN A 121 1.41 -7.94 -14.87
N LEU A 122 1.05 -6.87 -15.61
CA LEU A 122 0.37 -5.71 -15.03
C LEU A 122 -1.02 -6.06 -14.49
N ASN A 123 -1.83 -6.82 -15.23
CA ASN A 123 -3.14 -7.28 -14.76
C ASN A 123 -3.04 -8.17 -13.52
N ARG A 124 -1.95 -8.94 -13.38
CA ARG A 124 -1.67 -9.71 -12.15
C ARG A 124 -1.33 -8.77 -11.00
N TRP A 125 -0.49 -7.76 -11.26
CA TRP A 125 -0.15 -6.75 -10.26
C TRP A 125 -1.39 -5.99 -9.78
N GLU A 126 -2.27 -5.55 -10.68
CA GLU A 126 -3.50 -4.83 -10.32
C GLU A 126 -4.41 -5.65 -9.41
N ARG A 127 -4.65 -6.93 -9.74
CA ARG A 127 -5.47 -7.82 -8.91
C ARG A 127 -4.89 -8.00 -7.51
N LEU A 128 -3.57 -8.20 -7.41
CA LEU A 128 -2.88 -8.29 -6.12
C LEU A 128 -2.95 -6.97 -5.35
N HIS A 129 -2.87 -5.84 -6.07
CA HIS A 129 -2.96 -4.50 -5.48
C HIS A 129 -4.36 -4.23 -4.91
N TYR A 130 -5.44 -4.62 -5.60
CA TYR A 130 -6.80 -4.52 -5.05
C TYR A 130 -6.96 -5.29 -3.74
N VAL A 131 -6.46 -6.53 -3.67
CA VAL A 131 -6.49 -7.33 -2.43
C VAL A 131 -5.71 -6.62 -1.33
N ARG A 132 -4.53 -6.09 -1.66
CA ARG A 132 -3.69 -5.34 -0.72
C ARG A 132 -4.40 -4.08 -0.20
N VAL A 133 -5.08 -3.34 -1.07
CA VAL A 133 -5.88 -2.15 -0.71
C VAL A 133 -7.00 -2.54 0.27
N ALA A 134 -7.72 -3.64 0.04
CA ALA A 134 -8.73 -4.12 0.97
C ALA A 134 -8.15 -4.44 2.36
N ILE A 135 -6.98 -5.09 2.41
CA ILE A 135 -6.28 -5.42 3.66
C ILE A 135 -5.89 -4.17 4.45
N ILE A 136 -5.32 -3.16 3.80
CA ILE A 136 -4.88 -1.93 4.49
C ILE A 136 -6.06 -1.03 4.88
N ILE A 137 -7.17 -1.06 4.13
CA ILE A 137 -8.42 -0.40 4.54
C ILE A 137 -8.97 -1.06 5.80
N ALA A 138 -9.00 -2.40 5.86
CA ALA A 138 -9.42 -3.11 7.07
C ALA A 138 -8.51 -2.79 8.26
N ALA A 139 -7.18 -2.74 8.06
CA ALA A 139 -6.24 -2.33 9.09
C ALA A 139 -6.53 -0.90 9.60
N PHE A 140 -6.75 0.04 8.69
CA PHE A 140 -7.09 1.42 9.04
C PHE A 140 -8.42 1.52 9.80
N ALA A 141 -9.45 0.80 9.38
CA ALA A 141 -10.74 0.76 10.06
C ALA A 141 -10.62 0.22 11.49
N LEU A 142 -9.79 -0.80 11.71
CA LEU A 142 -9.51 -1.34 13.05
C LEU A 142 -8.79 -0.32 13.94
N LEU A 143 -7.81 0.43 13.39
CA LEU A 143 -7.14 1.51 14.14
C LEU A 143 -8.12 2.62 14.49
N ALA A 144 -8.98 3.03 13.56
CA ALA A 144 -10.01 4.04 13.83
C ALA A 144 -11.03 3.56 14.88
N ALA A 145 -11.44 2.29 14.83
CA ALA A 145 -12.34 1.70 15.82
C ALA A 145 -11.69 1.54 17.20
N ALA A 146 -10.35 1.42 17.28
CA ALA A 146 -9.66 1.37 18.57
C ALA A 146 -9.64 2.72 19.31
N LEU A 147 -10.04 3.82 18.66
CA LEU A 147 -10.14 5.15 19.28
C LEU A 147 -11.46 5.38 20.03
N THR A 148 -12.43 4.48 19.89
CA THR A 148 -13.77 4.58 20.48
C THR A 148 -13.91 3.71 21.72
#